data_AF-D6RAH9-F1
#
_entry.id   AF-D6RAH9-F1
#
_cell.length_a   1.000
_cell.length_b   1.000
_cell.length_c   1.000
_cell.angle_alpha   90.00
_cell.angle_beta   90.00
_cell.angle_gamma   90.00
#
_symmetry.space_group_name_H-M   'P 1'
#
loop_
_entity.id
_entity.type
_entity.pdbx_description
1 polymer ?
#
loop_
_entity_poly.entity_id
_entity_poly.type
_entity_poly.pdbx_seq_one_letter_code
_entity_poly.pdbx_strand_id
1 'polypeptide(L)'
;MNQPESANDPEPLCAVCGQAHSLEENHFYSYPEEVDDDLICHICLQALLDPLDTPCGHTYCTLCLTNFLVEKDFCPMDRKPLVLQHCKKSSILVNKLLN
;
A
#
# COMPACT_ATOMS: atom_id res chain seq x y z
N MET A 1 42.42 -1.19 -16.31
CA MET A 1 41.96 0.19 -16.10
C MET A 1 40.52 0.07 -15.66
N ASN A 2 40.32 0.20 -14.35
CA ASN A 2 39.07 -0.13 -13.67
C ASN A 2 37.96 0.86 -14.08
N GLN A 3 36.75 0.33 -14.20
CA GLN A 3 35.52 1.06 -14.49
C GLN A 3 35.28 2.14 -13.42
N PRO A 4 34.76 3.32 -13.80
CA PRO A 4 34.45 4.36 -12.83
C PRO A 4 33.31 3.87 -11.94
N GLU A 5 33.54 3.96 -10.64
CA GLU A 5 32.57 3.77 -9.57
C GLU A 5 31.38 4.70 -9.85
N SER A 6 30.20 4.12 -10.11
CA SER A 6 28.97 4.88 -10.26
C SER A 6 28.70 5.61 -8.95
N ALA A 7 28.58 6.92 -9.05
CA ALA A 7 28.38 7.86 -7.96
C ALA A 7 27.34 7.38 -6.94
N ASN A 8 27.65 7.55 -5.65
CA ASN A 8 26.70 7.59 -4.55
C ASN A 8 25.77 8.82 -4.72
N ASP A 9 24.92 8.82 -5.76
CA ASP A 9 23.78 9.74 -5.79
C ASP A 9 22.75 9.23 -4.76
N PRO A 10 22.33 10.07 -3.80
CA PRO A 10 21.27 9.69 -2.89
C PRO A 10 20.02 9.43 -3.71
N GLU A 11 19.41 8.25 -3.57
CA GLU A 11 18.10 7.98 -4.15
C GLU A 11 17.16 9.15 -3.81
N PRO A 12 16.43 9.72 -4.80
CA PRO A 12 15.63 10.90 -4.56
C PRO A 12 14.55 10.59 -3.54
N LEU A 13 14.53 11.35 -2.44
CA LEU A 13 13.51 11.22 -1.41
C LEU A 13 12.13 11.57 -1.99
N CYS A 14 11.11 10.83 -1.57
CA CYS A 14 9.74 11.09 -1.98
C CYS A 14 9.26 12.45 -1.45
N ALA A 15 8.74 13.29 -2.34
CA ALA A 15 8.23 14.61 -1.99
C ALA A 15 6.98 14.59 -1.08
N VAL A 16 6.31 13.44 -0.95
CA VAL A 16 5.08 13.27 -0.17
C VAL A 16 5.37 12.85 1.27
N CYS A 17 6.19 11.80 1.47
CA CYS A 17 6.46 11.23 2.79
C CYS A 17 7.90 11.48 3.30
N GLY A 18 8.78 12.03 2.46
CA GLY A 18 10.18 12.29 2.80
C GLY A 18 11.06 11.05 2.90
N GLN A 19 10.57 9.87 2.50
CA GLN A 19 11.28 8.59 2.56
C GLN A 19 11.79 8.17 1.17
N ALA A 20 12.85 7.36 1.13
CA ALA A 20 13.34 6.75 -0.12
C ALA A 20 12.49 5.54 -0.49
N HIS A 21 11.81 5.60 -1.63
CA HIS A 21 11.07 4.48 -2.22
C HIS A 21 10.84 4.76 -3.72
N SER A 22 10.58 3.70 -4.49
CA SER A 22 10.21 3.80 -5.91
C SER A 22 8.76 4.25 -6.11
N LEU A 23 8.40 4.64 -7.34
CA LEU A 23 7.03 5.04 -7.69
C LEU A 23 6.00 3.90 -7.60
N GLU A 24 6.48 2.65 -7.58
CA GLU A 24 5.67 1.43 -7.54
C GLU A 24 5.51 0.88 -6.10
N GLU A 25 6.01 1.64 -5.12
CA GLU A 25 5.90 1.35 -3.70
C GLU A 25 5.00 2.36 -3.00
N ASN A 26 4.39 1.92 -1.89
CA ASN A 26 3.60 2.81 -1.07
C ASN A 26 4.50 3.83 -0.37
N HIS A 27 3.90 4.97 -0.02
CA HIS A 27 4.51 5.88 0.93
C HIS A 27 4.79 5.17 2.27
N PHE A 28 5.84 5.61 2.96
CA PHE A 28 6.23 5.06 4.24
C PHE A 28 6.11 6.13 5.33
N TYR A 29 5.46 5.78 6.43
CA TYR A 29 5.26 6.65 7.58
C TYR A 29 5.68 5.90 8.85
N SER A 30 6.34 6.61 9.76
CA SER A 30 6.63 6.12 11.09
C SER A 30 5.59 6.67 12.06
N TYR A 31 4.82 5.78 12.67
CA TYR A 31 3.78 6.14 13.62
C TYR A 31 4.37 6.10 15.05
N PRO A 32 4.30 7.20 15.81
CA PRO A 32 4.80 7.23 17.18
C PRO A 32 3.90 6.44 18.15
N GLU A 33 2.63 6.24 17.79
CA GLU A 33 1.65 5.47 18.54
C GLU A 33 1.28 4.20 17.75
N GLU A 34 0.78 3.19 18.46
CA GLU A 34 0.28 1.97 17.82
C GLU A 34 -0.95 2.29 16.97
N VAL A 35 -0.95 1.79 15.73
CA VAL A 35 -2.08 1.87 14.82
C VAL A 35 -3.03 0.74 15.17
N ASP A 36 -4.33 1.03 15.21
CA ASP A 36 -5.36 0.00 15.40
C ASP A 36 -5.23 -1.10 14.34
N ASP A 37 -5.26 -2.37 14.77
CA ASP A 37 -5.13 -3.53 13.89
C ASP A 37 -6.19 -3.55 12.77
N ASP A 38 -7.38 -2.99 13.03
CA ASP A 38 -8.46 -2.86 12.05
C ASP A 38 -8.12 -1.87 10.90
N LEU A 39 -7.09 -1.05 11.09
CA LEU A 39 -6.58 -0.09 10.11
C LEU A 39 -5.31 -0.57 9.40
N ILE A 40 -4.88 -1.81 9.66
CA ILE A 40 -3.69 -2.42 9.05
C ILE A 40 -4.05 -3.19 7.78
N CYS A 41 -3.33 -2.89 6.70
CA CYS A 41 -3.39 -3.64 5.46
C CYS A 41 -2.79 -5.04 5.65
N HIS A 42 -3.58 -6.09 5.41
CA HIS A 42 -3.14 -7.47 5.58
C HIS A 42 -2.16 -7.98 4.50
N ILE A 43 -1.76 -7.13 3.54
CA ILE A 43 -0.77 -7.45 2.52
C ILE A 43 0.62 -6.91 2.91
N CYS A 44 0.72 -5.60 3.20
CA CYS A 44 1.99 -4.97 3.57
C CYS A 44 2.23 -4.89 5.09
N LEU A 45 1.23 -5.21 5.90
CA LEU A 45 1.27 -5.14 7.37
C LEU A 45 1.60 -3.74 7.90
N GLN A 46 1.17 -2.71 7.18
CA GLN A 46 1.28 -1.30 7.56
C GLN A 46 -0.12 -0.66 7.55
N ALA A 47 -0.25 0.53 8.14
CA ALA A 47 -1.47 1.32 8.06
C ALA A 47 -1.93 1.48 6.60
N LEU A 48 -3.25 1.43 6.40
CA LEU A 48 -3.86 1.52 5.08
C LEU A 48 -3.50 2.84 4.38
N LEU A 49 -3.04 2.75 3.13
CA LEU A 49 -2.79 3.89 2.25
C LEU A 49 -3.66 3.80 1.01
N ASP A 50 -4.42 4.88 0.78
CA ASP A 50 -5.42 4.96 -0.30
C ASP A 50 -6.31 3.69 -0.32
N PRO A 51 -7.13 3.49 0.73
CA PRO A 51 -7.78 2.20 0.97
C PRO A 51 -8.84 1.85 -0.08
N LEU A 52 -8.86 0.57 -0.47
CA LEU A 52 -9.87 -0.06 -1.33
C LEU A 52 -10.64 -1.13 -0.57
N ASP A 53 -11.97 -1.01 -0.61
CA ASP A 53 -12.90 -2.01 -0.14
C ASP A 53 -13.20 -3.00 -1.27
N THR A 54 -13.06 -4.29 -0.94
CA THR A 54 -13.46 -5.40 -1.78
C THR A 54 -14.96 -5.71 -1.61
N PRO A 55 -15.63 -6.31 -2.62
CA PRO A 55 -17.04 -6.71 -2.49
C PRO A 55 -17.30 -7.72 -1.36
N CYS A 56 -16.28 -8.45 -0.91
CA CYS A 56 -16.40 -9.38 0.21
C CYS A 56 -16.25 -8.71 1.59
N GLY A 57 -15.93 -7.41 1.64
CA GLY A 57 -15.90 -6.60 2.86
C GLY A 57 -14.50 -6.38 3.46
N HIS A 58 -13.43 -6.88 2.83
CA HIS A 58 -12.06 -6.63 3.29
C HIS A 58 -11.47 -5.37 2.65
N THR A 59 -10.55 -4.70 3.36
CA THR A 59 -9.92 -3.45 2.95
C THR A 59 -8.41 -3.59 2.83
N TYR A 60 -7.82 -3.01 1.78
CA TYR A 60 -6.37 -3.07 1.49
C TYR A 60 -5.88 -1.74 0.92
N CYS A 61 -4.57 -1.50 0.92
CA CYS A 61 -3.99 -0.38 0.15
C CYS A 61 -4.26 -0.57 -1.35
N THR A 62 -4.55 0.51 -2.08
CA THR A 62 -4.79 0.45 -3.52
C THR A 62 -3.65 -0.26 -4.26
N LEU A 63 -2.40 0.14 -3.99
CA LEU A 63 -1.23 -0.41 -4.65
C LEU A 63 -0.98 -1.87 -4.29
N CYS A 64 -1.15 -2.23 -3.02
CA CYS A 64 -1.00 -3.62 -2.56
C CYS A 64 -1.99 -4.56 -3.26
N LEU A 65 -3.27 -4.17 -3.30
CA LEU A 65 -4.29 -4.99 -3.93
C LEU A 65 -4.12 -5.05 -5.45
N THR A 66 -3.74 -3.93 -6.07
CA THR A 66 -3.47 -3.87 -7.52
C THR A 66 -2.34 -4.82 -7.90
N ASN A 67 -1.20 -4.74 -7.21
CA ASN A 67 -0.05 -5.61 -7.48
C ASN A 67 -0.37 -7.09 -7.20
N PHE A 68 -1.10 -7.39 -6.13
CA PHE A 68 -1.53 -8.75 -5.83
C PHE A 68 -2.40 -9.34 -6.94
N LEU A 69 -3.33 -8.55 -7.49
CA LEU A 69 -4.26 -9.00 -8.54
C LEU A 69 -3.65 -9.06 -9.95
N VAL A 70 -2.36 -8.71 -10.11
CA VAL A 70 -1.61 -8.99 -11.35
C VAL A 70 -1.35 -10.49 -11.49
N GLU A 71 -1.06 -11.17 -10.38
CA GLU A 71 -0.68 -12.59 -10.38
C GLU A 71 -1.77 -13.52 -9.83
N LYS A 72 -2.75 -12.96 -9.11
CA LYS A 72 -3.81 -13.68 -8.40
C LYS A 72 -5.17 -13.09 -8.73
N ASP A 73 -6.23 -13.82 -8.44
CA ASP A 73 -7.62 -13.47 -8.81
C ASP A 73 -8.60 -13.69 -7.65
N PHE A 74 -8.12 -13.59 -6.41
CA PHE A 74 -8.92 -13.83 -5.21
C PHE A 74 -8.58 -12.86 -4.06
N CYS A 75 -9.48 -12.70 -3.11
CA CYS A 75 -9.24 -11.93 -1.89
C CYS A 75 -8.22 -12.65 -0.98
N PRO A 76 -7.13 -12.00 -0.53
CA PRO A 76 -6.12 -12.62 0.34
C PRO A 76 -6.67 -13.22 1.65
N MET A 77 -7.76 -12.67 2.19
CA MET A 77 -8.31 -13.08 3.49
C MET A 77 -9.23 -14.30 3.42
N ASP A 78 -10.12 -14.35 2.43
CA ASP A 78 -11.17 -15.39 2.36
C ASP A 78 -11.18 -16.20 1.06
N ARG A 79 -10.23 -15.91 0.14
CA ARG A 79 -10.05 -16.57 -1.17
C ARG A 79 -11.26 -16.50 -2.09
N LYS A 80 -12.22 -15.59 -1.84
CA LYS A 80 -13.31 -15.36 -2.80
C LYS A 80 -12.76 -14.75 -4.10
N PRO A 81 -13.28 -15.13 -5.28
CA PRO A 81 -12.86 -14.55 -6.54
C PRO A 81 -12.98 -13.02 -6.52
N LEU A 82 -11.95 -12.34 -6.99
CA LEU A 82 -11.82 -10.89 -6.91
C LEU A 82 -11.19 -10.31 -8.17
N VAL A 83 -11.79 -9.24 -8.67
CA VAL A 83 -11.23 -8.43 -9.76
C VAL A 83 -11.22 -6.96 -9.35
N LEU A 84 -10.15 -6.25 -9.72
CA LEU A 84 -9.87 -4.90 -9.23
C LEU A 84 -10.99 -3.91 -9.57
N GLN A 85 -11.61 -4.04 -10.76
CA GLN A 85 -12.70 -3.18 -11.23
C GLN A 85 -13.95 -3.17 -10.32
N HIS A 86 -14.14 -4.20 -9.50
CA HIS A 86 -15.27 -4.28 -8.56
C HIS A 86 -14.94 -3.69 -7.19
N CYS A 87 -13.67 -3.36 -6.92
CA CYS A 87 -13.25 -2.72 -5.68
C CYS A 87 -13.64 -1.23 -5.71
N LYS A 88 -13.88 -0.64 -4.54
CA LYS A 88 -14.27 0.76 -4.38
C LYS A 88 -13.38 1.45 -3.38
N LYS A 89 -13.15 2.75 -3.55
CA LYS A 89 -12.48 3.55 -2.52
C LYS A 89 -13.27 3.45 -1.22
N SER A 90 -12.57 3.27 -0.11
CA SER A 90 -13.22 3.15 1.18
C SER A 90 -13.93 4.43 1.59
N SER A 91 -14.86 4.31 2.55
CA SER A 91 -15.69 5.42 2.98
C SER A 91 -14.87 6.62 3.51
N ILE A 92 -15.49 7.81 3.52
CA ILE A 92 -14.89 9.03 4.08
C ILE A 92 -14.51 8.82 5.56
N LEU A 93 -15.28 8.02 6.31
CA LEU A 93 -14.99 7.73 7.71
C LEU A 93 -13.65 7.00 7.85
N VAL A 94 -13.42 5.94 7.07
CA VAL A 94 -12.15 5.19 7.09
C VAL A 94 -10.97 6.10 6.76
N ASN A 95 -11.10 6.93 5.71
CA ASN A 95 -10.04 7.88 5.35
C ASN A 95 -9.76 8.92 6.44
N LYS A 96 -10.75 9.30 7.24
CA LYS A 96 -10.57 10.21 8.37
C LYS A 96 -9.91 9.57 9.58
N LEU A 97 -10.04 8.26 9.77
CA LEU A 97 -9.39 7.53 10.86
C LEU A 97 -7.90 7.29 10.59
N LEU A 98 -7.46 7.42 9.34
CA LEU A 98 -6.08 7.22 8.89
C LEU A 98 -5.26 8.53 8.86
N ASN A 99 -5.90 9.69 9.07
CA ASN A 99 -5.31 11.04 8.94
C ASN A 99 -5.15 11.75 10.28
#